data_AF-A0A4W6E917-F1
#
_entry.id   AF-A0A4W6E917-F1
#
_cell.length_a   1.000
_cell.length_b   1.000
_cell.length_c   1.000
_cell.angle_alpha   90.00
_cell.angle_beta   90.00
_cell.angle_gamma   90.00
#
_symmetry.space_group_name_H-M   'P 1'
#
loop_
_entity.id
_entity.type
_entity.pdbx_description
1 polymer ?
#
loop_
_entity_poly.entity_id
_entity_poly.type
_entity_poly.pdbx_seq_one_letter_code
_entity_poly.pdbx_strand_id
1 'polypeptide(L)'
;MDTKIQGKDAMCEIQTPHETPTDDKQIQSCVHEICVLVCVCLCGAAVLDKQCNELMLMKYGRLVDVEALQTLSGNRTLEELKQEKLQREAAYAKEIKQWDAKVEEAHQALMDVTKCNTERLLSVTNLFDQKKELDHKLNARQKKMGRQFQDYRRRMDQEEIRRLQALVKTQSQQAEALRREIGLLSRKGGHVLPPSYAPLPPLAPLPTPADRKQGPARPSKLLKAQNSPSRHGAI
;
A
#
# COMPACT_ATOMS: atom_id res chain seq x y z
N MET A 1 -17.57 -20.00 -75.38
CA MET A 1 -18.20 -19.68 -74.08
C MET A 1 -17.50 -18.45 -73.53
N ASP A 2 -17.51 -17.33 -74.26
CA ASP A 2 -18.67 -16.43 -74.53
C ASP A 2 -18.92 -15.58 -73.27
N THR A 3 -19.03 -14.24 -73.24
CA THR A 3 -19.20 -13.15 -74.22
C THR A 3 -19.01 -11.83 -73.41
N LYS A 4 -18.30 -10.79 -73.86
CA LYS A 4 -18.81 -9.52 -74.46
C LYS A 4 -20.04 -8.91 -73.75
N ILE A 5 -20.08 -7.64 -73.31
CA ILE A 5 -20.52 -6.38 -74.00
C ILE A 5 -20.54 -5.29 -72.87
N GLN A 6 -19.90 -4.10 -72.92
CA GLN A 6 -20.09 -2.84 -73.69
C GLN A 6 -21.16 -1.84 -73.15
N GLY A 7 -20.74 -0.57 -72.94
CA GLY A 7 -21.54 0.68 -72.92
C GLY A 7 -22.21 1.11 -71.59
N LYS A 8 -22.54 2.37 -71.29
CA LYS A 8 -22.08 3.74 -71.60
C LYS A 8 -23.03 4.68 -70.79
N ASP A 9 -22.52 5.85 -70.40
CA ASP A 9 -23.22 7.11 -70.05
C ASP A 9 -24.09 7.20 -68.77
N ALA A 10 -23.66 8.05 -67.81
CA ALA A 10 -24.42 9.22 -67.32
C ALA A 10 -23.62 10.02 -66.27
N MET A 11 -23.64 11.34 -66.43
CA MET A 11 -23.03 12.37 -65.58
C MET A 11 -23.55 12.39 -64.15
N CYS A 12 -22.71 12.81 -63.21
CA CYS A 12 -23.15 13.69 -62.12
C CYS A 12 -22.04 14.67 -61.78
N GLU A 13 -22.37 15.95 -61.90
CA GLU A 13 -21.56 17.13 -61.61
C GLU A 13 -21.07 17.12 -60.17
N ILE A 14 -19.76 17.27 -59.98
CA ILE A 14 -19.18 17.65 -58.70
C ILE A 14 -19.09 19.18 -58.70
N GLN A 15 -20.00 19.78 -57.95
CA GLN A 15 -20.00 21.19 -57.61
C GLN A 15 -18.72 21.51 -56.80
N THR A 16 -17.79 22.27 -57.37
CA THR A 16 -16.71 22.96 -56.63
C THR A 16 -17.11 24.41 -56.36
N PRO A 17 -16.78 24.97 -55.18
CA PRO A 17 -17.24 26.30 -54.78
C PRO A 17 -16.63 27.43 -55.61
N HIS A 18 -17.47 28.43 -55.79
CA HIS A 18 -17.33 29.69 -56.50
C HIS A 18 -16.16 30.56 -55.98
N GLU A 19 -15.06 30.68 -56.75
CA GLU A 19 -14.05 31.73 -56.59
C GLU A 19 -14.60 33.06 -57.15
N THR A 20 -14.70 34.07 -56.28
CA THR A 20 -15.14 35.43 -56.62
C THR A 20 -14.02 36.25 -57.28
N PRO A 21 -14.25 36.95 -58.41
CA PRO A 21 -13.24 37.77 -59.13
C PRO A 21 -12.81 39.08 -58.45
N THR A 22 -13.03 39.25 -57.14
CA THR A 22 -12.81 40.52 -56.43
C THR A 22 -11.45 40.58 -55.72
N ASP A 23 -10.84 39.43 -55.43
CA ASP A 23 -9.57 39.36 -54.67
C ASP A 23 -8.34 39.69 -55.52
N ASP A 24 -8.31 39.40 -56.82
CA ASP A 24 -7.14 39.67 -57.67
C ASP A 24 -6.80 41.16 -57.80
N LYS A 25 -7.83 42.02 -57.86
CA LYS A 25 -7.62 43.49 -57.93
C LYS A 25 -7.14 44.05 -56.60
N GLN A 26 -7.62 43.49 -55.49
CA GLN A 26 -7.23 43.92 -54.16
C GLN A 26 -5.81 43.45 -53.83
N ILE A 27 -5.46 42.22 -54.22
CA ILE A 27 -4.09 41.69 -54.16
C ILE A 27 -3.15 42.51 -55.05
N GLN A 28 -3.52 42.82 -56.30
CA GLN A 28 -2.71 43.68 -57.17
C GLN A 28 -2.50 45.09 -56.60
N SER A 29 -3.54 45.67 -55.99
CA SER A 29 -3.43 46.98 -55.32
C SER A 29 -2.47 46.92 -54.14
N CYS A 30 -2.59 45.91 -53.26
CA CYS A 30 -1.68 45.72 -52.14
C CYS A 30 -0.24 45.47 -52.60
N VAL A 31 -0.04 44.67 -53.66
CA VAL A 31 1.30 44.43 -54.24
C VAL A 31 1.89 45.71 -54.80
N HIS A 32 1.10 46.54 -55.50
CA HIS A 32 1.59 47.82 -56.03
C HIS A 32 1.97 48.78 -54.90
N GLU A 33 1.15 48.88 -53.86
CA GLU A 33 1.40 49.75 -52.70
C GLU A 33 2.64 49.30 -51.90
N ILE A 34 2.80 47.99 -51.67
CA ILE A 34 4.02 47.42 -51.09
C ILE A 34 5.23 47.70 -51.99
N CYS A 35 5.10 47.55 -53.30
CA CYS A 35 6.19 47.79 -54.25
C CYS A 35 6.62 49.27 -54.28
N VAL A 36 5.66 50.20 -54.20
CA VAL A 36 5.93 51.64 -54.08
C VAL A 36 6.61 51.94 -52.74
N LEU A 37 6.13 51.37 -51.63
CA LEU A 37 6.74 51.56 -50.31
C LEU A 37 8.19 51.04 -50.26
N VAL A 38 8.42 49.83 -50.78
CA VAL A 38 9.77 49.23 -50.89
C VAL A 38 10.67 50.10 -51.78
N CYS A 39 10.16 50.61 -52.90
CA CYS A 39 10.92 51.48 -53.79
C CYS A 39 11.30 52.82 -53.13
N VAL A 40 10.37 53.43 -52.38
CA VAL A 40 10.62 54.67 -51.64
C VAL A 40 11.64 54.44 -50.52
N CYS A 41 11.52 53.34 -49.76
CA CYS A 41 12.47 53.00 -48.71
C CYS A 41 13.88 52.72 -49.25
N LEU A 42 13.99 51.94 -50.34
CA LEU A 42 15.28 51.64 -50.97
C LEU A 42 15.91 52.87 -51.61
N CYS A 43 15.13 53.71 -52.29
CA CYS A 43 15.62 54.95 -52.88
C CYS A 43 16.04 55.95 -51.80
N GLY A 44 15.26 56.09 -50.73
CA GLY A 44 15.60 56.92 -49.59
C GLY A 44 16.89 56.46 -48.90
N ALA A 45 17.05 55.16 -48.68
CA ALA A 45 18.28 54.59 -48.13
C ALA A 45 19.49 54.87 -49.04
N ALA A 46 19.35 54.71 -50.36
CA ALA A 46 20.42 54.98 -51.31
C ALA A 46 20.80 56.47 -51.41
N VAL A 47 19.84 57.39 -51.25
CA VAL A 47 20.11 58.85 -51.22
C VAL A 47 20.86 59.23 -49.95
N LEU A 48 20.43 58.72 -48.80
CA LEU A 48 21.10 58.96 -47.52
C LEU A 48 22.52 58.39 -47.49
N ASP A 49 22.73 57.21 -48.08
CA ASP A 49 24.05 56.59 -48.19
C ASP A 49 25.01 57.44 -49.04
N LYS A 50 24.54 57.98 -50.17
CA LYS A 50 25.33 58.92 -50.99
C LYS A 50 25.69 60.21 -50.26
N GLN A 51 24.73 60.79 -49.53
CA GLN A 51 24.98 61.99 -48.72
C GLN A 51 25.97 61.72 -47.59
N CYS A 52 25.87 60.55 -46.95
CA CYS A 52 26.82 60.11 -45.93
C CYS A 52 28.23 59.96 -46.51
N ASN A 53 28.36 59.30 -47.66
CA ASN A 53 29.63 59.13 -48.37
C ASN A 53 30.25 60.47 -48.77
N GLU A 54 29.46 61.40 -49.31
CA GLU A 54 29.93 62.74 -49.66
C GLU A 54 30.42 63.52 -48.43
N LEU A 55 29.67 63.47 -47.32
CA LEU A 55 30.08 64.07 -46.06
C LEU A 55 31.37 63.44 -45.52
N MET A 56 31.53 62.12 -45.62
CA MET A 56 32.74 61.43 -45.20
C MET A 56 33.95 61.85 -46.05
N LEU A 57 33.80 61.96 -47.37
CA LEU A 57 34.86 62.51 -48.22
C LEU A 57 35.19 63.97 -47.87
N MET A 58 34.19 64.82 -47.64
CA MET A 58 34.42 66.23 -47.30
C MET A 58 35.11 66.41 -45.94
N LYS A 59 34.75 65.59 -44.94
CA LYS A 59 35.29 65.72 -43.58
C LYS A 59 36.61 65.01 -43.38
N TYR A 60 36.82 63.87 -44.03
CA TYR A 60 37.95 62.98 -43.76
C TYR A 60 38.85 62.74 -44.97
N GLY A 61 38.49 63.27 -46.15
CA GLY A 61 39.27 63.09 -47.39
C GLY A 61 39.26 61.68 -47.96
N ARG A 62 38.53 60.75 -47.34
CA ARG A 62 38.39 59.35 -47.74
C ARG A 62 37.07 58.78 -47.22
N LEU A 63 36.59 57.70 -47.83
CA LEU A 63 35.53 56.89 -47.23
C LEU A 63 36.05 56.26 -45.95
N VAL A 64 35.27 56.40 -44.89
CA VAL A 64 35.58 55.87 -43.57
C VAL A 64 34.62 54.73 -43.29
N ASP A 65 35.16 53.55 -43.04
CA ASP A 65 34.36 52.44 -42.55
C ASP A 65 34.02 52.69 -41.07
N VAL A 66 32.81 53.22 -40.86
CA VAL A 66 32.30 53.56 -39.53
C VAL A 66 32.05 52.29 -38.70
N GLU A 67 31.70 51.17 -39.34
CA GLU A 67 31.41 49.90 -38.67
C GLU A 67 32.72 49.23 -38.19
N ALA A 68 33.76 49.26 -39.02
CA ALA A 68 35.10 48.85 -38.60
C ALA A 68 35.66 49.77 -37.51
N LEU A 69 35.46 51.11 -37.59
CA LEU A 69 35.88 52.03 -36.53
C LEU A 69 35.16 51.78 -35.20
N GLN A 70 33.87 51.44 -35.24
CA GLN A 70 33.10 51.11 -34.03
C GLN A 70 33.54 49.77 -33.42
N THR A 71 33.98 48.83 -34.26
CA THR A 71 34.54 47.54 -33.83
C THR A 71 35.98 47.70 -33.31
N LEU A 72 36.78 48.60 -33.89
CA LEU A 72 38.16 48.94 -33.49
C LEU A 72 38.20 49.91 -32.29
N SER A 73 37.15 50.70 -32.09
CA SER A 73 36.87 51.41 -30.84
C SER A 73 36.50 50.38 -29.79
N GLY A 74 37.52 49.65 -29.34
CA GLY A 74 37.40 48.59 -28.35
C GLY A 74 36.79 49.16 -27.09
N ASN A 75 35.48 48.98 -26.91
CA ASN A 75 34.83 49.27 -25.66
C ASN A 75 35.31 48.23 -24.66
N ARG A 76 36.44 48.52 -24.01
CA ARG A 76 37.10 47.64 -23.01
C ARG A 76 36.10 47.12 -21.98
N THR A 77 35.14 47.96 -21.57
CA THR A 77 34.09 47.57 -20.61
C THR A 77 33.15 46.49 -21.18
N LEU A 78 32.86 46.50 -22.49
CA LEU A 78 32.03 45.49 -23.15
C LEU A 78 32.74 44.13 -23.17
N GLU A 79 34.03 44.09 -23.50
CA GLU A 79 34.79 42.83 -23.51
C GLU A 79 35.01 42.27 -22.10
N GLU A 80 35.26 43.14 -21.11
CA GLU A 80 35.30 42.75 -19.70
C GLU A 80 33.98 42.14 -19.24
N LEU A 81 32.83 42.75 -19.58
CA LEU A 81 31.50 42.23 -19.26
C LEU A 81 31.19 40.90 -19.96
N LYS A 82 31.59 40.73 -21.22
CA LYS A 82 31.44 39.45 -21.94
C LYS A 82 32.24 38.35 -21.25
N GLN A 83 33.48 38.63 -20.86
CA GLN A 83 34.33 37.68 -20.16
C GLN A 83 33.76 37.33 -18.78
N GLU A 84 33.27 38.31 -18.03
CA GLU A 84 32.64 38.08 -16.73
C GLU A 84 31.36 37.23 -16.86
N LYS A 85 30.54 37.51 -17.89
CA LYS A 85 29.36 36.70 -18.23
C LYS A 85 29.76 35.24 -18.47
N LEU A 86 30.76 34.98 -19.31
CA LEU A 86 31.22 33.62 -19.61
C LEU A 86 31.73 32.90 -18.35
N GLN A 87 32.45 33.60 -17.47
CA GLN A 87 32.90 33.04 -16.20
C GLN A 87 31.74 32.68 -15.28
N ARG A 88 30.72 33.55 -15.17
CA ARG A 88 29.52 33.29 -14.39
C ARG A 88 28.71 32.12 -14.96
N GLU A 89 28.53 32.06 -16.28
CA GLU A 89 27.87 30.94 -16.95
C GLU A 89 28.60 29.61 -16.70
N ALA A 90 29.94 29.62 -16.77
CA ALA A 90 30.74 28.44 -16.45
C ALA A 90 30.64 28.02 -14.96
N ALA A 91 30.52 28.99 -14.04
CA ALA A 91 30.30 28.72 -12.62
C ALA A 91 28.91 28.09 -12.39
N TYR A 92 27.85 28.69 -12.94
CA TYR A 92 26.49 28.15 -12.84
C TYR A 92 26.36 26.78 -13.48
N ALA A 93 27.01 26.54 -14.62
CA ALA A 93 27.02 25.22 -15.24
C ALA A 93 27.68 24.14 -14.35
N LYS A 94 28.68 24.51 -13.54
CA LYS A 94 29.27 23.60 -12.55
C LYS A 94 28.34 23.37 -11.36
N GLU A 95 27.69 24.41 -10.86
CA GLU A 95 26.72 24.30 -9.77
C GLU A 95 25.53 23.42 -10.15
N ILE A 96 24.96 23.62 -11.35
CA ILE A 96 23.86 22.79 -11.87
C ILE A 96 24.29 21.32 -11.89
N LYS A 97 25.47 20.99 -12.46
CA LYS A 97 25.99 19.62 -12.48
C LYS A 97 26.16 19.01 -11.08
N GLN A 98 26.59 19.82 -10.11
CA GLN A 98 26.72 19.35 -8.72
C GLN A 98 25.35 19.07 -8.10
N TRP A 99 24.36 19.92 -8.37
CA TRP A 99 22.99 19.70 -7.90
C TRP A 99 22.35 18.49 -8.57
N ASP A 100 22.52 18.31 -9.87
CA ASP A 100 22.04 17.13 -10.60
C ASP A 100 22.63 15.85 -10.00
N ALA A 101 23.94 15.83 -9.72
CA ALA A 101 24.60 14.69 -9.07
C ALA A 101 24.03 14.39 -7.67
N LYS A 102 23.77 15.43 -6.87
CA LYS A 102 23.15 15.27 -5.54
C LYS A 102 21.71 14.77 -5.61
N VAL A 103 20.94 15.24 -6.59
CA VAL A 103 19.57 14.79 -6.83
C VAL A 103 19.57 13.32 -7.21
N GLU A 104 20.45 12.92 -8.13
CA GLU A 104 20.55 11.53 -8.56
C GLU A 104 21.00 10.60 -7.42
N GLU A 105 22.01 11.02 -6.63
CA GLU A 105 22.46 10.28 -5.45
C GLU A 105 21.32 10.11 -4.43
N ALA A 106 20.59 11.18 -4.13
CA ALA A 106 19.45 11.13 -3.22
C ALA A 106 18.31 10.25 -3.76
N HIS A 107 18.06 10.31 -5.06
CA HIS A 107 17.04 9.49 -5.72
C HIS A 107 17.41 8.00 -5.67
N GLN A 108 18.67 7.65 -5.96
CA GLN A 108 19.17 6.28 -5.87
C GLN A 108 19.10 5.74 -4.44
N ALA A 109 19.53 6.53 -3.45
CA ALA A 109 19.44 6.15 -2.03
C ALA A 109 17.98 5.90 -1.60
N LEU A 110 17.05 6.75 -2.05
CA LEU A 110 15.62 6.58 -1.79
C LEU A 110 15.07 5.31 -2.44
N MET A 111 15.44 5.04 -3.71
CA MET A 111 15.04 3.82 -4.40
C MET A 111 15.53 2.56 -3.68
N ASP A 112 16.79 2.54 -3.27
CA ASP A 112 17.39 1.39 -2.59
C ASP A 112 16.70 1.09 -1.25
N VAL A 113 16.46 2.13 -0.44
CA VAL A 113 15.73 2.00 0.83
C VAL A 113 14.29 1.56 0.59
N THR A 114 13.62 2.11 -0.41
CA THR A 114 12.23 1.75 -0.75
C THR A 114 12.13 0.30 -1.18
N LYS A 115 13.07 -0.17 -2.01
CA LYS A 115 13.16 -1.57 -2.45
C LYS A 115 13.37 -2.50 -1.24
N CYS A 116 14.36 -2.22 -0.40
CA CYS A 116 14.65 -3.01 0.79
C CYS A 116 13.46 -3.03 1.76
N ASN A 117 12.76 -1.90 1.93
CA ASN A 117 11.57 -1.83 2.79
C ASN A 117 10.44 -2.70 2.23
N THR A 118 10.20 -2.63 0.91
CA THR A 118 9.19 -3.46 0.23
C THR A 118 9.49 -4.95 0.39
N GLU A 119 10.74 -5.37 0.18
CA GLU A 119 11.18 -6.76 0.37
C GLU A 119 10.97 -7.25 1.81
N ARG A 120 11.27 -6.38 2.79
CA ARG A 120 11.02 -6.68 4.21
C ARG A 120 9.53 -6.80 4.52
N LEU A 121 8.69 -5.91 3.98
CA LEU A 121 7.24 -5.98 4.15
C LEU A 121 6.65 -7.26 3.55
N LEU A 122 7.11 -7.67 2.37
CA LEU A 122 6.73 -8.94 1.75
C LEU A 122 7.14 -10.13 2.63
N SER A 123 8.36 -10.09 3.16
CA SER A 123 8.87 -11.13 4.08
C SER A 123 8.02 -11.23 5.35
N VAL A 124 7.68 -10.09 5.97
CA VAL A 124 6.83 -10.04 7.17
C VAL A 124 5.43 -10.57 6.86
N THR A 125 4.86 -10.24 5.70
CA THR A 125 3.54 -10.71 5.28
C THR A 125 3.53 -12.24 5.12
N ASN A 126 4.53 -12.80 4.44
CA ASN A 126 4.66 -14.25 4.29
C ASN A 126 4.82 -14.96 5.64
N LEU A 127 5.68 -14.44 6.53
CA LEU A 127 5.84 -15.00 7.87
C LEU A 127 4.55 -14.90 8.70
N PHE A 128 3.79 -13.83 8.54
CA PHE A 128 2.50 -13.67 9.19
C PHE A 128 1.48 -14.71 8.71
N ASP A 129 1.43 -14.97 7.41
CA ASP A 129 0.56 -16.00 6.83
C ASP A 129 0.94 -17.41 7.31
N GLN A 130 2.25 -17.70 7.36
CA GLN A 130 2.76 -18.96 7.92
C GLN A 130 2.38 -19.12 9.40
N LYS A 131 2.56 -18.06 10.19
CA LYS A 131 2.15 -18.07 11.60
C LYS A 131 0.65 -18.33 11.74
N LYS A 132 -0.17 -17.61 10.97
CA LYS A 132 -1.62 -17.78 10.98
C LYS A 132 -2.01 -19.22 10.65
N GLU A 133 -1.40 -19.81 9.62
CA GLU A 133 -1.65 -21.21 9.23
C GLU A 133 -1.26 -22.19 10.34
N LEU A 134 -0.12 -21.98 11.00
CA LEU A 134 0.30 -22.80 12.14
C LEU A 134 -0.65 -22.67 13.33
N ASP A 135 -1.10 -21.46 13.65
CA ASP A 135 -2.08 -21.20 14.71
C ASP A 135 -3.42 -21.91 14.40
N HIS A 136 -3.87 -21.92 13.14
CA HIS A 136 -5.07 -22.66 12.73
C HIS A 136 -4.88 -24.17 12.90
N LYS A 137 -3.74 -24.71 12.46
CA LYS A 137 -3.39 -26.13 12.64
C LYS A 137 -3.33 -26.53 14.11
N LEU A 138 -2.71 -25.71 14.96
CA LEU A 138 -2.62 -25.95 16.39
C LEU A 138 -4.02 -25.96 17.03
N ASN A 139 -4.83 -24.94 16.75
CA ASN A 139 -6.20 -24.85 17.24
C ASN A 139 -7.06 -26.04 16.79
N ALA A 140 -6.91 -26.48 15.54
CA ALA A 140 -7.61 -27.66 15.03
C ALA A 140 -7.21 -28.94 15.79
N ARG A 141 -5.90 -29.13 16.03
CA ARG A 141 -5.38 -30.28 16.81
C ARG A 141 -5.86 -30.25 18.25
N GLN A 142 -5.81 -29.10 18.91
CA GLN A 142 -6.27 -28.94 20.29
C GLN A 142 -7.77 -29.23 20.40
N LYS A 143 -8.60 -28.72 19.48
CA LYS A 143 -10.03 -29.03 19.43
C LYS A 143 -10.30 -30.52 19.20
N LYS A 144 -9.53 -31.18 18.31
CA LYS A 144 -9.66 -32.61 18.04
C LYS A 144 -9.32 -33.44 19.28
N MET A 145 -8.22 -33.15 19.94
CA MET A 145 -7.78 -33.85 21.15
C MET A 145 -8.75 -33.62 22.31
N GLY A 146 -9.22 -32.39 22.51
CA GLY A 146 -10.21 -32.06 23.54
C GLY A 146 -11.52 -32.84 23.36
N ARG A 147 -12.02 -32.94 22.12
CA ARG A 147 -13.20 -33.77 21.80
C ARG A 147 -12.95 -35.25 22.07
N GLN A 148 -11.84 -35.81 21.61
CA GLN A 148 -11.52 -37.23 21.83
C GLN A 148 -11.47 -37.59 23.33
N PHE A 149 -10.87 -36.74 24.16
CA PHE A 149 -10.80 -36.97 25.60
C PHE A 149 -12.17 -36.89 26.27
N GLN A 150 -12.99 -35.90 25.89
CA GLN A 150 -14.37 -35.77 26.40
C GLN A 150 -15.23 -36.97 25.98
N ASP A 151 -15.13 -37.41 24.72
CA ASP A 151 -15.86 -38.57 24.21
C ASP A 151 -15.43 -39.86 24.89
N TYR A 152 -14.13 -40.04 25.12
CA TYR A 152 -13.60 -41.19 25.87
C TYR A 152 -14.13 -41.22 27.30
N ARG A 153 -14.03 -40.09 28.02
CA ARG A 153 -14.53 -39.98 29.39
C ARG A 153 -16.04 -40.28 29.45
N ARG A 154 -16.83 -39.66 28.57
CA ARG A 154 -18.28 -39.88 28.48
C ARG A 154 -18.63 -41.36 28.26
N ARG A 155 -17.87 -42.08 27.42
CA ARG A 155 -18.08 -43.52 27.18
C ARG A 155 -17.72 -44.35 28.41
N MET A 156 -16.61 -44.06 29.08
CA MET A 156 -16.22 -44.76 30.31
C MET A 156 -17.25 -44.55 31.42
N ASP A 157 -17.70 -43.32 31.64
CA ASP A 157 -18.71 -42.99 32.64
C ASP A 157 -20.02 -43.77 32.34
N GLN A 158 -20.43 -43.85 31.08
CA GLN A 158 -21.63 -44.62 30.68
C GLN A 158 -21.48 -46.12 30.95
N GLU A 159 -20.31 -46.70 30.67
CA GLU A 159 -20.07 -48.11 30.89
C GLU A 159 -20.00 -48.45 32.39
N GLU A 160 -19.38 -47.59 33.19
CA GLU A 160 -19.34 -47.72 34.65
C GLU A 160 -20.75 -47.61 35.25
N ILE A 161 -21.57 -46.65 34.79
CA ILE A 161 -22.97 -46.54 35.21
C ILE A 161 -23.75 -47.82 34.90
N ARG A 162 -23.60 -48.40 33.70
CA ARG A 162 -24.26 -49.66 33.32
C ARG A 162 -23.81 -50.82 34.21
N ARG A 163 -22.51 -50.92 34.48
CA ARG A 163 -21.96 -51.94 35.37
C ARG A 163 -22.51 -51.81 36.78
N LEU A 164 -22.54 -50.59 37.34
CA LEU A 164 -23.11 -50.33 38.66
C LEU A 164 -24.60 -50.65 38.71
N GLN A 165 -25.36 -50.30 37.67
CA GLN A 165 -26.78 -50.66 37.56
C GLN A 165 -26.99 -52.18 37.54
N ALA A 166 -26.15 -52.93 36.82
CA ALA A 166 -26.21 -54.39 36.81
C ALA A 166 -25.90 -54.98 38.20
N LEU A 167 -24.89 -54.46 38.89
CA LEU A 167 -24.54 -54.87 40.24
C LEU A 167 -25.68 -54.62 41.24
N VAL A 168 -26.30 -53.44 41.21
CA VAL A 168 -27.43 -53.10 42.07
C VAL A 168 -28.60 -54.06 41.85
N LYS A 169 -28.91 -54.39 40.59
CA LYS A 169 -29.97 -55.36 40.25
C LYS A 169 -29.66 -56.76 40.78
N THR A 170 -28.43 -57.25 40.61
CA THR A 170 -28.04 -58.57 41.12
C THR A 170 -28.10 -58.60 42.63
N GLN A 171 -27.59 -57.57 43.31
CA GLN A 171 -27.64 -57.48 44.77
C GLN A 171 -29.07 -57.38 45.30
N SER A 172 -29.96 -56.64 44.63
CA SER A 172 -31.36 -56.57 45.04
C SER A 172 -32.06 -57.92 44.92
N GLN A 173 -31.82 -58.65 43.82
CA GLN A 173 -32.34 -60.01 43.63
C GLN A 173 -31.81 -60.99 44.69
N GLN A 174 -30.51 -60.91 45.01
CA GLN A 174 -29.90 -61.70 46.08
C GLN A 174 -30.52 -61.37 47.45
N ALA A 175 -30.70 -60.09 47.75
CA ALA A 175 -31.34 -59.66 49.00
C ALA A 175 -32.80 -60.14 49.10
N GLU A 176 -33.55 -60.11 48.00
CA GLU A 176 -34.92 -60.65 47.95
C GLU A 176 -34.95 -62.18 48.09
N ALA A 177 -34.00 -62.90 47.50
CA ALA A 177 -33.85 -64.34 47.69
C ALA A 177 -33.56 -64.67 49.16
N LEU A 178 -32.59 -63.99 49.78
CA LEU A 178 -32.28 -64.15 51.20
C LEU A 178 -33.47 -63.82 52.10
N ARG A 179 -34.23 -62.75 51.82
CA ARG A 179 -35.45 -62.43 52.56
C ARG A 179 -36.50 -63.54 52.46
N ARG A 180 -36.65 -64.16 51.28
CA ARG A 180 -37.55 -65.30 51.09
C ARG A 180 -37.09 -66.53 51.88
N GLU A 181 -35.79 -66.84 51.85
CA GLU A 181 -35.20 -67.94 52.62
C GLU A 181 -35.37 -67.73 54.13
N ILE A 182 -35.04 -66.55 54.65
CA ILE A 182 -35.28 -66.18 56.05
C ILE A 182 -36.77 -66.36 56.37
N GLY A 183 -37.67 -65.84 55.54
CA GLY A 183 -39.12 -65.98 55.75
C GLY A 183 -39.61 -67.43 55.72
N LEU A 184 -38.95 -68.34 55.00
CA LEU A 184 -39.24 -69.78 55.03
C LEU A 184 -38.68 -70.44 56.30
N LEU A 185 -37.45 -70.13 56.69
CA LEU A 185 -36.80 -70.65 57.89
C LEU A 185 -37.50 -70.19 59.16
N SER A 186 -37.90 -68.92 59.27
CA SER A 186 -38.66 -68.38 60.41
C SER A 186 -40.05 -69.00 60.57
N ARG A 187 -40.63 -69.57 59.51
CA ARG A 187 -41.90 -70.32 59.59
C ARG A 187 -41.71 -71.78 60.00
N LYS A 188 -40.54 -72.36 59.78
CA LYS A 188 -40.18 -73.74 60.16
C LYS A 188 -39.49 -73.84 61.52
N GLY A 189 -38.80 -72.80 61.97
CA GLY A 189 -38.21 -72.69 63.31
C GLY A 189 -39.01 -71.71 64.15
N GLY A 190 -39.71 -72.22 65.18
CA GLY A 190 -40.34 -71.38 66.19
C GLY A 190 -39.32 -70.44 66.87
N HIS A 191 -39.80 -69.25 67.23
CA HIS A 191 -39.13 -68.18 67.99
C HIS A 191 -37.68 -68.46 68.45
N VAL A 192 -36.72 -67.92 67.71
CA VAL A 192 -35.40 -67.60 68.28
C VAL A 192 -35.40 -66.09 68.53
N LEU A 193 -35.55 -65.71 69.80
CA LEU A 193 -35.27 -64.35 70.26
C LEU A 193 -33.83 -63.98 69.87
N PRO A 194 -33.55 -62.73 69.46
CA PRO A 194 -32.18 -62.31 69.21
C PRO A 194 -31.36 -62.48 70.51
N PRO A 195 -30.17 -63.12 70.48
CA PRO A 195 -29.21 -62.97 71.57
C PRO A 195 -28.92 -61.49 71.75
N SER A 196 -29.17 -60.98 72.94
CA SER A 196 -28.82 -59.62 73.31
C SER A 196 -27.29 -59.49 73.30
N TYR A 197 -26.83 -58.39 72.71
CA TYR A 197 -25.46 -57.85 72.71
C TYR A 197 -24.41 -58.49 71.78
N ALA A 198 -24.22 -57.83 70.64
CA ALA A 198 -22.87 -57.59 70.09
C ALA A 198 -22.81 -56.12 69.63
N PRO A 199 -21.88 -55.29 70.14
CA PRO A 199 -21.72 -53.91 69.68
C PRO A 199 -21.36 -53.92 68.19
N LEU A 200 -22.09 -53.13 67.40
CA LEU A 200 -21.72 -52.86 66.01
C LEU A 200 -20.33 -52.20 65.98
N PRO A 201 -19.43 -52.60 65.08
CA PRO A 201 -18.17 -51.89 64.90
C PRO A 201 -18.45 -50.43 64.49
N PRO A 202 -17.65 -49.45 64.96
CA PRO A 202 -17.88 -48.05 64.66
C PRO A 202 -17.95 -47.82 63.14
N LEU A 203 -19.06 -47.26 62.68
CA LEU A 203 -19.15 -46.69 61.34
C LEU A 203 -18.07 -45.62 61.22
N ALA A 204 -17.17 -45.78 60.25
CA ALA A 204 -16.22 -44.75 59.90
C ALA A 204 -17.00 -43.44 59.60
N PRO A 205 -16.54 -42.28 60.10
CA PRO A 205 -17.24 -41.02 59.90
C PRO A 205 -17.44 -40.75 58.41
N LEU A 206 -18.68 -40.48 58.00
CA LEU A 206 -18.96 -39.83 56.72
C LEU A 206 -18.17 -38.50 56.71
N PRO A 207 -17.41 -38.18 55.63
CA PRO A 207 -16.77 -36.89 55.53
C PRO A 207 -17.86 -35.81 55.46
N THR A 208 -18.00 -35.04 56.54
CA THR A 208 -18.73 -33.77 56.51
C THR A 208 -17.99 -32.80 55.59
N PRO A 209 -18.69 -32.03 54.75
CA PRO A 209 -18.08 -30.99 53.94
C PRO A 209 -17.62 -29.87 54.88
N ALA A 210 -16.34 -29.88 55.21
CA ALA A 210 -15.71 -28.80 55.97
C ALA A 210 -15.71 -27.50 55.15
N ASP A 211 -16.04 -26.44 55.87
CA ASP A 211 -16.02 -25.04 55.52
C ASP A 211 -15.01 -24.64 54.44
N ARG A 212 -15.55 -23.95 53.44
CA ARG A 212 -14.82 -23.01 52.59
C ARG A 212 -14.20 -21.94 53.48
N LYS A 213 -12.93 -22.10 53.83
CA LYS A 213 -12.13 -20.97 54.29
C LYS A 213 -12.03 -19.94 53.18
N GLN A 214 -12.55 -18.77 53.50
CA GLN A 214 -12.30 -17.50 52.84
C GLN A 214 -10.81 -17.25 52.64
N GLY A 215 -10.48 -16.71 51.47
CA GLY A 215 -9.26 -15.96 51.19
C GLY A 215 -9.04 -15.81 49.69
N PRO A 216 -8.46 -14.69 49.22
CA PRO A 216 -8.74 -13.31 49.61
C PRO A 216 -9.14 -12.44 48.40
N ALA A 217 -9.75 -11.29 48.74
CA ALA A 217 -9.70 -10.01 48.04
C ALA A 217 -9.52 -10.00 46.50
N ARG A 218 -10.62 -9.67 45.84
CA ARG A 218 -10.68 -9.12 44.49
C ARG A 218 -10.00 -7.74 44.46
N PRO A 219 -9.00 -7.47 43.59
CA PRO A 219 -8.59 -6.10 43.32
C PRO A 219 -9.50 -5.49 42.27
N SER A 220 -10.21 -4.45 42.69
CA SER A 220 -10.97 -3.52 41.87
C SER A 220 -10.06 -2.91 40.81
N LYS A 221 -10.54 -2.90 39.56
CA LYS A 221 -9.99 -2.04 38.51
C LYS A 221 -10.26 -0.58 38.90
N LEU A 222 -9.21 0.22 39.08
CA LEU A 222 -9.30 1.68 39.05
C LEU A 222 -8.38 2.20 37.95
N LEU A 223 -8.98 2.95 37.03
CA LEU A 223 -8.33 3.63 35.93
C LEU A 223 -7.48 4.81 36.44
N LYS A 224 -6.21 4.82 36.03
CA LYS A 224 -5.53 5.88 35.24
C LYS A 224 -5.21 7.23 35.92
N ALA A 225 -3.91 7.49 36.08
CA ALA A 225 -3.22 8.77 35.81
C ALA A 225 -1.70 8.47 35.73
N GLN A 226 -1.12 8.48 34.52
CA GLN A 226 -0.19 9.52 34.04
C GLN A 226 0.95 9.87 35.00
N ASN A 227 2.14 9.30 34.76
CA ASN A 227 3.38 10.07 34.65
C ASN A 227 4.54 9.17 34.20
N SER A 228 5.23 9.57 33.12
CA SER A 228 6.52 9.04 32.71
C SER A 228 7.53 10.19 32.69
N PRO A 229 8.66 10.10 33.41
CA PRO A 229 9.80 10.97 33.15
C PRO A 229 10.77 10.30 32.17
N SER A 230 11.18 11.07 31.15
CA SER A 230 12.57 11.32 30.72
C SER A 230 13.50 10.10 30.50
N ARG A 231 14.30 9.96 29.43
CA ARG A 231 15.27 10.96 28.91
C ARG A 231 16.23 10.28 27.89
N HIS A 232 16.89 11.13 27.10
CA HIS A 232 18.08 10.92 26.23
C HIS A 232 17.82 10.34 24.84
N GLY A 233 18.35 10.87 23.74
CA GLY A 233 19.31 11.95 23.49
C GLY A 233 19.72 11.93 21.99
N ALA A 234 20.33 13.03 21.53
CA ALA A 234 21.24 13.24 20.38
C ALA A 234 21.32 12.13 19.29
N ILE A 235 21.26 12.41 17.99
CA ILE A 235 21.99 13.38 17.15
C ILE A 235 21.13 13.67 15.92
#